data_AF-A0AAV4G2V7-F1
#
_entry.id   AF-A0AAV4G2V7-F1
#
_cell.length_a   1.000
_cell.length_b   1.000
_cell.length_c   1.000
_cell.angle_alpha   90.00
_cell.angle_beta   90.00
_cell.angle_gamma   90.00
#
_symmetry.space_group_name_H-M   'P 1'
#
loop_
_entity.id
_entity.type
_entity.pdbx_description
1 polymer ?
#
loop_
_entity_poly.entity_id
_entity_poly.type
_entity_poly.pdbx_seq_one_letter_code
_entity_poly.pdbx_strand_id
1 'polypeptide(L)'
;MDLLEFRGRSYLVVVDYYSRWLEIMFLKNTTALSVIKKLKAIFSTHGLPDCIKSDNGPQLVSRELKSFLNDMEILTVTSSPNFPQSNGMAESAVKVAKKILQQEDSSLALMNYRATPHSATKVSPAEALMNRKIRTQVPLLESNLEPSSALHYKIADNDKISKIKAKHQCDKHHGAITPLSTLSPGNTEIQYT
;
A
#
# COMPACT_ATOMS: atom_id res chain seq x y z
N MET A 1 -2.69 -3.34 -3.69
CA MET A 1 -2.57 -4.77 -3.35
C MET A 1 -1.77 -5.45 -4.43
N ASP A 2 -1.10 -6.54 -4.09
CA ASP A 2 -0.28 -7.31 -5.02
C ASP A 2 -0.14 -8.77 -4.52
N LEU A 3 0.27 -9.68 -5.39
CA LEU A 3 0.56 -11.07 -5.05
C LEU A 3 2.06 -11.26 -4.80
N LEU A 4 2.39 -12.00 -3.75
CA LEU A 4 3.75 -12.39 -3.40
C LEU A 4 3.87 -13.91 -3.41
N GLU A 5 4.83 -14.44 -4.15
CA GLU A 5 5.26 -15.83 -4.00
C GLU A 5 6.51 -15.91 -3.11
N PHE A 6 6.46 -16.77 -2.09
CA PHE A 6 7.56 -17.00 -1.18
C PHE A 6 7.59 -18.45 -0.70
N ARG A 7 8.72 -19.14 -0.92
CA ARG A 7 8.94 -20.56 -0.54
C ARG A 7 7.83 -21.49 -1.06
N GLY A 8 7.44 -21.33 -2.32
CA GLY A 8 6.39 -22.14 -2.98
C GLY A 8 4.97 -21.89 -2.46
N ARG A 9 4.76 -20.78 -1.73
CA ARG A 9 3.44 -20.37 -1.22
C ARG A 9 3.08 -19.00 -1.76
N SER A 10 1.81 -18.79 -2.07
CA SER A 10 1.28 -17.51 -2.52
C SER A 10 0.65 -16.74 -1.37
N TYR A 11 0.82 -15.43 -1.39
CA TYR A 11 0.29 -14.49 -0.40
C TYR A 11 -0.36 -13.30 -1.11
N LEU A 12 -1.48 -12.83 -0.58
CA LEU A 12 -2.04 -11.53 -0.92
C LEU A 12 -1.42 -10.49 0.02
N VAL A 13 -0.78 -9.48 -0.56
CA VAL A 13 -0.21 -8.35 0.17
C VAL A 13 -1.10 -7.13 -0.06
N VAL A 14 -1.66 -6.60 1.02
CA VAL A 14 -2.48 -5.38 0.99
C VAL A 14 -1.82 -4.35 1.88
N VAL A 15 -1.67 -3.14 1.37
CA VAL A 15 -1.13 -2.01 2.12
C VAL A 15 -2.09 -0.85 2.04
N ASP A 16 -2.39 -0.25 3.19
CA ASP A 16 -3.15 0.99 3.25
C ASP A 16 -2.27 2.18 2.84
N TYR A 17 -2.79 3.01 1.92
CA TYR A 17 -2.07 4.15 1.37
C TYR A 17 -1.91 5.29 2.39
N TYR A 18 -2.74 5.37 3.42
CA TYR A 18 -2.65 6.43 4.42
C TYR A 18 -1.73 6.04 5.58
N SER A 19 -2.08 4.97 6.30
CA SER A 19 -1.40 4.53 7.51
C SER A 19 -0.12 3.72 7.24
N ARG A 20 0.04 3.19 6.02
CA ARG A 20 1.04 2.14 5.71
C ARG A 20 0.77 0.82 6.45
N TRP A 21 -0.45 0.59 6.90
CA TRP A 21 -0.84 -0.69 7.50
C TRP A 21 -0.70 -1.80 6.48
N LEU A 22 0.01 -2.87 6.86
CA LEU A 22 0.33 -4.00 5.99
C LEU A 22 -0.43 -5.24 6.44
N GLU A 23 -1.11 -5.89 5.49
CA GLU A 23 -1.71 -7.21 5.63
C GLU A 23 -0.98 -8.21 4.71
N ILE A 24 -0.66 -9.39 5.25
CA ILE A 24 0.00 -10.48 4.52
C ILE A 24 -0.85 -11.73 4.72
N MET A 25 -1.60 -12.11 3.69
CA MET A 25 -2.59 -13.18 3.80
C MET A 25 -2.20 -14.38 2.94
N PHE A 26 -1.96 -15.53 3.57
CA PHE A 26 -1.70 -16.77 2.84
C PHE A 26 -2.89 -17.17 1.95
N LEU A 27 -2.59 -17.51 0.69
CA LEU A 27 -3.51 -17.97 -0.32
C LEU A 27 -3.24 -19.45 -0.63
N LYS A 28 -4.25 -20.31 -0.47
CA LYS A 28 -4.17 -21.73 -0.87
C LYS A 28 -4.05 -21.88 -2.39
N ASN A 29 -4.69 -20.98 -3.12
CA ASN A 29 -4.60 -20.82 -4.56
C ASN A 29 -4.82 -19.34 -4.88
N THR A 30 -4.40 -18.92 -6.06
CA THR A 30 -4.44 -17.54 -6.52
C THR A 30 -5.74 -17.17 -7.24
N THR A 31 -6.79 -18.00 -7.11
CA THR A 31 -8.08 -17.75 -7.77
C THR A 31 -8.76 -16.48 -7.26
N ALA A 32 -9.59 -15.86 -8.10
CA ALA A 32 -10.35 -14.65 -7.77
C ALA A 32 -11.17 -14.83 -6.47
N LEU A 33 -11.86 -15.96 -6.31
CA LEU A 33 -12.67 -16.25 -5.12
C LEU A 33 -11.82 -16.34 -3.84
N SER A 34 -10.62 -16.91 -3.93
CA SER A 34 -9.67 -16.97 -2.81
C SER A 34 -9.23 -15.57 -2.39
N VAL A 35 -8.92 -14.70 -3.35
CA VAL A 35 -8.58 -13.28 -3.10
C VAL A 35 -9.76 -12.53 -2.50
N ILE A 36 -10.97 -12.65 -3.07
CA ILE A 36 -12.19 -12.00 -2.56
C ILE A 36 -12.44 -12.40 -1.11
N LYS A 37 -12.30 -13.69 -0.76
CA LYS A 37 -12.47 -14.17 0.61
C LYS A 37 -11.48 -13.50 1.58
N LYS A 38 -10.23 -13.27 1.15
CA LYS A 38 -9.24 -12.56 1.96
C LYS A 38 -9.54 -11.07 2.07
N LEU A 39 -9.97 -10.42 0.98
CA LEU A 39 -10.39 -9.02 1.01
C LEU A 39 -11.58 -8.81 1.95
N LYS A 40 -12.60 -9.67 1.91
CA LYS A 40 -13.74 -9.61 2.85
C LYS A 40 -13.30 -9.66 4.32
N ALA A 41 -12.29 -10.47 4.66
CA ALA A 41 -11.75 -10.54 6.02
C ALA A 41 -11.00 -9.25 6.43
N ILE A 42 -10.32 -8.60 5.47
CA ILE A 42 -9.69 -7.29 5.69
C ILE A 42 -10.78 -6.23 5.90
N PHE A 43 -11.80 -6.21 5.05
CA PHE A 43 -12.89 -5.23 5.13
C PHE A 43 -13.73 -5.39 6.39
N SER A 44 -13.94 -6.61 6.90
CA SER A 44 -14.61 -6.81 8.19
C SER A 44 -13.84 -6.25 9.37
N THR A 45 -12.52 -6.05 9.22
CA THR A 45 -11.65 -5.52 10.29
C THR A 45 -11.53 -4.00 10.20
N HIS A 46 -11.38 -3.45 8.99
CA HIS A 46 -11.01 -2.05 8.78
C HIS A 46 -12.11 -1.20 8.14
N GLY A 47 -13.19 -1.82 7.67
CA GLY A 47 -14.18 -1.18 6.81
C GLY A 47 -13.86 -1.28 5.31
N LEU A 48 -14.76 -0.78 4.49
CA LEU A 48 -14.58 -0.72 3.03
C LEU A 48 -13.64 0.45 2.67
N PRO A 49 -12.65 0.25 1.80
CA PRO A 49 -11.82 1.35 1.30
C PRO A 49 -12.53 2.10 0.17
N ASP A 50 -12.18 3.38 0.00
CA ASP A 50 -12.68 4.19 -1.14
C ASP A 50 -12.21 3.63 -2.49
N CYS A 51 -10.97 3.12 -2.54
CA CYS A 51 -10.40 2.56 -3.75
C CYS A 51 -9.41 1.43 -3.48
N ILE A 52 -9.31 0.52 -4.44
CA ILE A 52 -8.26 -0.50 -4.49
C ILE A 52 -7.40 -0.27 -5.72
N LYS A 53 -6.10 -0.14 -5.45
CA LYS A 53 -5.05 -0.11 -6.48
C LYS A 53 -4.45 -1.49 -6.63
N SER A 54 -4.42 -2.01 -7.84
CA SER A 54 -3.87 -3.33 -8.17
C SER A 54 -3.11 -3.25 -9.48
N ASP A 55 -2.09 -4.10 -9.63
CA ASP A 55 -1.47 -4.32 -10.93
C ASP A 55 -2.40 -5.13 -11.86
N ASN A 56 -2.05 -5.17 -13.15
CA ASN A 56 -2.81 -5.89 -14.18
C ASN A 56 -2.54 -7.41 -14.17
N GLY A 57 -2.14 -7.98 -13.03
CA GLY A 57 -2.02 -9.42 -12.91
C GLY A 57 -3.34 -10.10 -13.30
N PRO A 58 -3.35 -11.13 -14.16
CA PRO A 58 -4.59 -11.68 -14.74
C PRO A 58 -5.60 -12.15 -13.68
N GLN A 59 -5.11 -12.49 -12.49
CA GLN A 59 -5.92 -12.97 -11.37
C GLN A 59 -6.62 -11.82 -10.63
N LEU A 60 -6.01 -10.62 -10.65
CA LEU A 60 -6.52 -9.38 -10.06
C LEU A 60 -7.35 -8.55 -11.05
N VAL A 61 -7.38 -8.95 -12.33
CA VAL A 61 -8.20 -8.36 -13.40
C VAL A 61 -9.45 -9.21 -13.71
N SER A 62 -9.63 -10.33 -13.00
CA SER A 62 -10.75 -11.26 -13.18
C SER A 62 -12.12 -10.57 -13.09
N ARG A 63 -13.09 -11.07 -13.88
CA ARG A 63 -14.45 -10.51 -13.94
C ARG A 63 -15.15 -10.60 -12.59
N GLU A 64 -14.94 -11.69 -11.87
CA GLU A 64 -15.50 -11.98 -10.56
C GLU A 64 -15.05 -10.96 -9.52
N LEU A 65 -13.74 -10.62 -9.51
CA LEU A 65 -13.20 -9.62 -8.60
C LEU A 65 -13.71 -8.22 -8.95
N LYS A 66 -13.76 -7.86 -10.24
CA LYS A 66 -14.31 -6.57 -10.68
C LYS A 66 -15.79 -6.41 -10.30
N SER A 67 -16.60 -7.44 -10.52
CA SER A 67 -18.01 -7.43 -10.12
C SER A 67 -18.14 -7.25 -8.62
N PHE A 68 -17.39 -8.03 -7.83
CA PHE A 68 -17.41 -7.92 -6.37
C PHE A 68 -17.03 -6.52 -5.88
N LEU A 69 -15.98 -5.90 -6.43
CA LEU A 69 -15.58 -4.55 -6.04
C LEU A 69 -16.63 -3.50 -6.43
N ASN A 70 -17.24 -3.64 -7.61
CA ASN A 70 -18.31 -2.76 -8.06
C ASN A 70 -19.57 -2.90 -7.19
N ASP A 71 -19.95 -4.12 -6.81
CA ASP A 71 -21.09 -4.40 -5.93
C ASP A 71 -20.89 -3.84 -4.51
N MET A 72 -19.64 -3.67 -4.09
CA MET A 72 -19.26 -3.04 -2.82
C MET A 72 -19.00 -1.53 -2.96
N GLU A 73 -19.26 -0.95 -4.13
CA GLU A 73 -19.03 0.47 -4.44
C GLU A 73 -17.57 0.92 -4.26
N ILE A 74 -16.61 0.00 -4.46
CA ILE A 74 -15.17 0.27 -4.33
C ILE A 74 -14.58 0.62 -5.69
N LEU A 75 -13.96 1.80 -5.78
CA LEU A 75 -13.29 2.24 -7.01
C LEU A 75 -12.06 1.35 -7.30
N THR A 76 -12.00 0.79 -8.49
CA THR A 76 -10.85 -0.02 -8.92
C THR A 76 -9.92 0.82 -9.79
N VAL A 77 -8.67 0.97 -9.36
CA VAL A 77 -7.63 1.66 -10.12
C VAL A 77 -6.58 0.64 -10.53
N THR A 78 -6.59 0.27 -11.81
CA THR A 78 -5.56 -0.56 -12.42
C THR A 78 -4.44 0.31 -12.96
N SER A 79 -3.20 0.04 -12.58
CA SER A 79 -2.05 0.74 -13.17
C SER A 79 -1.93 0.39 -14.66
N SER A 80 -1.97 1.41 -15.52
CA SER A 80 -1.65 1.26 -16.95
C SER A 80 -0.15 0.89 -17.12
N PRO A 81 0.22 0.09 -18.16
CA PRO A 81 1.64 -0.21 -18.47
C PRO A 81 2.54 1.03 -18.54
N ASN A 82 1.96 2.18 -18.87
CA ASN A 82 2.68 3.44 -19.09
C ASN A 82 2.87 4.29 -17.82
N PHE A 83 2.36 3.87 -16.65
CA PHE A 83 2.55 4.58 -15.37
C PHE A 83 3.10 3.68 -14.25
N PRO A 84 4.31 3.12 -14.41
CA PRO A 84 4.95 2.24 -13.42
C PRO A 84 5.15 2.91 -12.04
N GLN A 85 5.29 4.25 -12.00
CA GLN A 85 5.39 4.99 -10.73
C GLN A 85 4.15 4.88 -9.83
N SER A 86 2.97 4.57 -10.38
CA SER A 86 1.72 4.55 -9.61
C SER A 86 1.59 3.34 -8.66
N ASN A 87 2.35 2.27 -8.90
CA ASN A 87 2.32 1.04 -8.08
C ASN A 87 3.50 0.90 -7.10
N GLY A 88 4.40 1.89 -7.03
CA GLY A 88 5.63 1.79 -6.23
C GLY A 88 5.41 1.49 -4.74
N MET A 89 4.24 1.83 -4.18
CA MET A 89 3.93 1.43 -2.81
C MET A 89 3.60 -0.06 -2.70
N ALA A 90 2.82 -0.64 -3.62
CA ALA A 90 2.51 -2.07 -3.56
C ALA A 90 3.79 -2.90 -3.71
N GLU A 91 4.67 -2.52 -4.64
CA GLU A 91 5.99 -3.16 -4.78
C GLU A 91 6.84 -3.04 -3.51
N SER A 92 6.86 -1.85 -2.90
CA SER A 92 7.58 -1.64 -1.64
C SER A 92 6.99 -2.49 -0.51
N ALA A 93 5.67 -2.61 -0.45
CA ALA A 93 4.98 -3.46 0.51
C ALA A 93 5.29 -4.95 0.30
N VAL A 94 5.37 -5.42 -0.95
CA VAL A 94 5.80 -6.79 -1.28
C VAL A 94 7.22 -7.06 -0.80
N LYS A 95 8.14 -6.10 -1.01
CA LYS A 95 9.53 -6.20 -0.50
C LYS A 95 9.57 -6.30 1.02
N VAL A 96 8.77 -5.49 1.73
CA VAL A 96 8.66 -5.54 3.19
C VAL A 96 8.03 -6.85 3.65
N ALA A 97 6.95 -7.30 3.02
CA ALA A 97 6.27 -8.56 3.32
C ALA A 97 7.22 -9.75 3.18
N LYS A 98 8.04 -9.78 2.13
CA LYS A 98 9.06 -10.82 1.94
C LYS A 98 10.07 -10.87 3.09
N LYS A 99 10.54 -9.71 3.57
CA LYS A 99 11.45 -9.63 4.73
C LYS A 99 10.80 -10.11 6.03
N ILE A 100 9.53 -9.78 6.23
CA ILE A 100 8.74 -10.25 7.38
C ILE A 100 8.58 -11.78 7.35
N LEU A 101 8.26 -12.34 6.18
CA LEU A 101 8.13 -13.80 6.00
C LEU A 101 9.45 -14.57 6.10
N GLN A 102 10.59 -13.89 6.01
CA GLN A 102 11.91 -14.48 6.25
C GLN A 102 12.24 -14.65 7.73
N GLN A 103 11.57 -13.91 8.62
CA GLN A 103 11.78 -14.03 10.06
C GLN A 103 11.23 -15.37 10.58
N GLU A 104 11.78 -15.85 11.70
CA GLU A 104 11.32 -17.09 12.35
C GLU A 104 9.85 -16.96 12.78
N ASP A 105 9.52 -15.87 13.47
CA ASP A 105 8.14 -15.50 13.82
C ASP A 105 7.67 -14.33 12.96
N SER A 106 7.03 -14.67 11.84
CA SER A 106 6.44 -13.70 10.91
C SER A 106 5.30 -12.88 11.53
N SER A 107 4.59 -13.43 12.51
CA SER A 107 3.47 -12.72 13.18
C SER A 107 4.02 -11.63 14.11
N LEU A 108 5.03 -11.97 14.90
CA LEU A 108 5.75 -11.03 15.75
C LEU A 108 6.45 -9.95 14.91
N ALA A 109 7.09 -10.34 13.81
CA ALA A 109 7.73 -9.40 12.89
C ALA A 109 6.72 -8.41 12.27
N LEU A 110 5.52 -8.89 11.88
CA LEU A 110 4.46 -8.03 11.37
C LEU A 110 3.92 -7.07 12.44
N MET A 111 3.76 -7.54 13.68
CA MET A 111 3.37 -6.68 14.81
C MET A 111 4.41 -5.58 15.05
N ASN A 112 5.70 -5.92 15.05
CA ASN A 112 6.78 -4.96 15.22
C ASN A 112 6.83 -3.93 14.07
N TYR A 113 6.60 -4.37 12.82
CA TYR A 113 6.44 -3.44 11.70
C TYR A 113 5.31 -2.44 11.95
N ARG A 114 4.14 -2.91 12.39
CA ARG A 114 2.97 -2.06 12.69
C ARG A 114 3.22 -1.08 13.83
N ALA A 115 4.11 -1.40 14.77
CA ALA A 115 4.49 -0.56 15.90
C ALA A 115 5.68 0.38 15.62
N THR A 116 6.36 0.24 14.48
CA THR A 116 7.58 1.02 14.17
C THR A 116 7.24 2.23 13.31
N PRO A 117 7.72 3.44 13.65
CA PRO A 117 7.51 4.62 12.82
C PRO A 117 7.96 4.44 11.38
N HIS A 118 7.05 4.72 10.44
CA HIS A 118 7.37 4.62 9.02
C HIS A 118 8.16 5.86 8.55
N SER A 119 9.15 5.65 7.68
CA SER A 119 10.06 6.72 7.23
C SER A 119 9.36 7.91 6.59
N ALA A 120 8.28 7.65 5.85
CA ALA A 120 7.50 8.68 5.15
C ALA A 120 6.53 9.45 6.08
N THR A 121 5.73 8.75 6.88
CA THR A 121 4.67 9.37 7.71
C THR A 121 5.20 9.86 9.07
N LYS A 122 6.37 9.37 9.49
CA LYS A 122 7.02 9.61 10.81
C LYS A 122 6.24 9.07 12.01
N VAL A 123 5.17 8.32 11.76
CA VAL A 123 4.35 7.64 12.77
C VAL A 123 4.26 6.16 12.41
N SER A 124 4.00 5.31 13.39
CA SER A 124 3.82 3.89 13.09
C SER A 124 2.47 3.62 12.41
N PRO A 125 2.35 2.54 11.63
CA PRO A 125 1.06 2.18 11.03
C PRO A 125 -0.07 2.01 12.05
N ALA A 126 0.22 1.46 13.21
CA ALA A 126 -0.76 1.30 14.28
C ALA A 126 -1.20 2.64 14.87
N GLU A 127 -0.27 3.57 15.09
CA GLU A 127 -0.63 4.92 15.55
C GLU A 127 -1.46 5.67 14.52
N ALA A 128 -1.12 5.55 13.22
CA ALA A 128 -1.87 6.22 12.16
C ALA A 128 -3.32 5.73 12.04
N LEU A 129 -3.56 4.44 12.33
CA LEU A 129 -4.87 3.81 12.18
C LEU A 129 -5.70 3.84 13.48
N MET A 130 -5.07 3.57 14.62
CA MET A 130 -5.74 3.44 15.93
C MET A 130 -5.62 4.69 16.80
N ASN A 131 -4.89 5.70 16.32
CA ASN A 131 -4.58 6.94 17.04
C ASN A 131 -3.85 6.76 18.39
N ARG A 132 -3.22 5.59 18.60
CA ARG A 132 -2.49 5.24 19.82
C ARG A 132 -1.38 4.24 19.53
N LYS A 133 -0.40 4.11 20.43
CA LYS A 133 0.58 3.02 20.33
C LYS A 133 -0.05 1.70 20.76
N ILE A 134 0.41 0.61 20.14
CA ILE A 134 0.09 -0.75 20.56
C ILE A 134 1.15 -1.27 21.53
N ARG A 135 0.74 -2.11 22.47
CA ARG A 135 1.68 -2.80 23.36
C ARG A 135 2.45 -3.84 22.55
N THR A 136 3.77 -3.83 22.70
CA THR A 136 4.67 -4.85 22.15
C THR A 136 5.49 -5.46 23.28
N GLN A 137 6.49 -6.28 22.94
CA GLN A 137 7.45 -6.80 23.91
C GLN A 137 8.43 -5.73 24.42
N VAL A 138 8.45 -4.54 23.80
CA VAL A 138 9.27 -3.41 24.23
C VAL A 138 8.52 -2.62 25.31
N PRO A 139 9.15 -2.32 26.46
CA PRO A 139 8.53 -1.51 27.50
C PRO A 139 8.10 -0.13 26.98
N LEU A 140 6.89 0.28 27.34
CA LEU A 140 6.30 1.57 26.97
C LEU A 140 5.65 2.20 28.21
N LEU A 141 5.74 3.53 28.35
CA LEU A 141 4.96 4.26 29.36
C LEU A 141 3.46 4.15 29.05
N GLU A 142 2.62 3.96 30.07
CA GLU A 142 1.16 3.82 29.93
C GLU A 142 0.53 5.04 29.24
N SER A 143 1.04 6.24 29.50
CA SER A 143 0.58 7.48 28.85
C SER A 143 0.72 7.48 27.33
N ASN A 144 1.57 6.62 26.75
CA ASN A 144 1.71 6.47 25.30
C ASN A 144 0.68 5.51 24.68
N LEU A 145 -0.10 4.79 25.50
CA LEU A 145 -1.19 3.94 25.03
C LEU A 145 -2.50 4.72 24.84
N GLU A 146 -2.58 5.93 25.39
CA GLU A 146 -3.73 6.79 25.27
C GLU A 146 -3.79 7.48 23.89
N PRO A 147 -4.99 7.72 23.34
CA PRO A 147 -5.13 8.39 22.07
C PRO A 147 -4.62 9.84 22.09
N SER A 148 -3.90 10.26 21.05
CA SER A 148 -3.42 11.65 20.92
C SER A 148 -4.15 12.39 19.80
N SER A 149 -4.84 13.48 20.11
CA SER A 149 -5.62 14.25 19.12
C SER A 149 -4.77 14.99 18.07
N ALA A 150 -3.47 15.15 18.28
CA ALA A 150 -2.59 15.97 17.45
C ALA A 150 -1.94 15.22 16.26
N LEU A 151 -2.22 13.93 16.07
CA LEU A 151 -1.45 13.09 15.16
C LEU A 151 -1.88 13.21 13.69
N HIS A 152 -3.18 13.35 13.43
CA HIS A 152 -3.77 13.20 12.10
C HIS A 152 -3.26 14.21 11.06
N TYR A 153 -3.06 15.47 11.46
CA TYR A 153 -2.60 16.54 10.55
C TYR A 153 -1.16 16.31 10.05
N LYS A 154 -0.30 15.69 10.87
CA LYS A 154 1.12 15.51 10.54
C LYS A 154 1.35 14.43 9.48
N ILE A 155 0.47 13.43 9.41
CA ILE A 155 0.65 12.26 8.55
C ILE A 155 0.56 12.66 7.07
N ALA A 156 -0.49 13.39 6.70
CA ALA A 156 -0.72 13.81 5.32
C ALA A 156 0.39 14.72 4.81
N ASP A 157 0.85 15.67 5.64
CA ASP A 157 1.91 16.61 5.25
C ASP A 157 3.27 15.92 5.13
N ASN A 158 3.63 15.05 6.09
CA ASN A 158 4.85 14.26 6.02
C ASN A 158 4.88 13.35 4.78
N ASP A 159 3.73 12.76 4.43
CA ASP A 159 3.60 11.92 3.26
C ASP A 159 3.74 12.71 1.95
N LYS A 160 3.10 13.89 1.85
CA LYS A 160 3.25 14.81 0.72
C LYS A 160 4.72 15.18 0.52
N ILE A 161 5.41 15.59 1.60
CA ILE A 161 6.84 15.94 1.57
C ILE A 161 7.68 14.75 1.08
N SER A 162 7.37 13.55 1.57
CA SER A 162 8.10 12.32 1.20
C SER A 162 7.90 11.96 -0.28
N LYS A 163 6.68 12.11 -0.80
CA LYS A 163 6.36 11.90 -2.23
C LYS A 163 7.07 12.92 -3.12
N ILE A 164 7.11 14.19 -2.73
CA ILE A 164 7.83 15.25 -3.47
C ILE A 164 9.33 14.92 -3.55
N LYS A 165 9.94 14.53 -2.41
CA LYS A 165 11.35 14.12 -2.37
C LYS A 165 11.63 12.90 -3.24
N ALA A 166 10.76 11.89 -3.20
CA ALA A 166 10.88 10.69 -4.01
C ALA A 166 10.79 11.00 -5.51
N LYS A 167 9.86 11.88 -5.92
CA LYS A 167 9.74 12.37 -7.29
C LYS A 167 11.01 13.08 -7.74
N HIS A 168 11.48 14.07 -6.97
CA HIS A 168 12.70 14.81 -7.30
C HIS A 168 13.93 13.90 -7.45
N GLN A 169 14.07 12.90 -6.56
CA GLN A 169 15.17 11.95 -6.63
C GLN A 169 15.05 11.03 -7.87
N CYS A 170 13.83 10.59 -8.20
CA CYS A 170 13.56 9.81 -9.40
C CYS A 170 13.87 10.62 -10.67
N ASP A 171 13.40 11.86 -10.75
CA ASP A 171 13.60 12.75 -11.90
C ASP A 171 15.10 13.03 -12.11
N LYS A 172 15.85 13.25 -11.03
CA LYS A 172 17.32 13.38 -11.05
C LYS A 172 18.03 12.12 -11.54
N HIS A 173 17.59 10.94 -11.10
CA HIS A 173 18.20 9.66 -11.50
C HIS A 173 17.90 9.26 -12.95
N HIS A 174 16.73 9.65 -13.49
CA HIS A 174 16.29 9.27 -14.84
C HIS A 174 16.49 10.38 -15.88
N GLY A 175 17.22 11.46 -15.54
CA GLY A 175 17.56 12.53 -16.48
C GLY A 175 16.37 13.39 -16.93
N ALA A 176 15.23 13.33 -16.24
CA ALA A 176 14.05 14.13 -16.51
C ALA A 176 14.21 15.55 -15.92
N ILE A 177 15.13 16.33 -16.48
CA ILE A 177 15.48 17.68 -16.00
C ILE A 177 14.70 18.76 -16.78
N THR A 178 14.13 18.42 -17.94
CA THR A 178 13.24 19.30 -18.70
C THR A 178 11.80 19.16 -18.20
N PRO A 179 11.17 20.24 -17.69
CA PRO A 179 9.74 20.20 -17.40
C PRO A 179 8.97 19.90 -18.69
N LEU A 180 8.07 18.92 -18.65
CA LEU A 180 7.11 18.69 -19.73
C LEU A 180 6.37 20.01 -20.01
N SER A 181 6.34 20.41 -21.29
CA SER A 181 5.59 21.59 -21.72
C SER A 181 4.13 21.47 -21.27
N THR A 182 3.59 22.55 -20.71
CA THR A 182 2.16 22.62 -20.38
C THR A 182 1.35 22.42 -21.65
N LEU A 183 0.66 21.28 -21.75
CA LEU A 183 -0.24 21.00 -22.85
C LEU A 183 -1.49 21.90 -22.72
N SER A 184 -1.73 22.71 -23.74
CA SER A 184 -2.98 23.43 -23.92
C SER A 184 -3.94 22.60 -24.79
N PRO A 185 -5.27 22.72 -24.62
CA PRO A 185 -6.23 22.04 -25.48
C PRO A 185 -5.95 22.39 -26.96
N GLY A 186 -5.56 21.40 -27.77
CA GLY A 186 -5.23 21.57 -29.19
C GLY A 186 -3.80 21.17 -29.61
N ASN A 187 -2.94 20.70 -28.70
CA ASN A 187 -1.65 20.11 -29.10
C ASN A 187 -1.84 18.68 -29.63
N THR A 188 -1.78 18.51 -30.95
CA THR A 188 -1.68 17.21 -31.61
C THR A 188 -0.23 16.74 -31.56
N GLU A 189 0.06 15.65 -30.83
CA GLU A 189 1.36 14.97 -30.93
C GLU A 189 1.49 14.35 -32.33
N ILE A 190 2.46 14.83 -33.11
CA ILE A 190 2.79 14.29 -34.43
C ILE A 190 3.97 13.31 -34.27
N GLN A 191 3.62 12.04 -34.49
CA GLN A 191 4.35 10.89 -35.05
C GLN A 191 5.78 10.51 -34.59
N TYR A 192 5.88 9.22 -34.25
CA TYR A 192 7.09 8.42 -34.16
C TYR A 192 7.80 8.27 -35.52
N THR A 193 9.13 8.31 -35.50
CA THR A 193 10.02 7.49 -36.33
C THR A 193 11.16 6.98 -35.48
#